data_AF-A0A0C9VU23-F1
#
_entry.id   AF-A0A0C9VU23-F1
#
_cell.length_a   1.000
_cell.length_b   1.000
_cell.length_c   1.000
_cell.angle_alpha   90.00
_cell.angle_beta   90.00
_cell.angle_gamma   90.00
#
_symmetry.space_group_name_H-M   'P 1'
#
loop_
_entity.id
_entity.type
_entity.pdbx_description
1 polymer ?
#
loop_
_entity_poly.entity_id
_entity_poly.type
_entity_poly.pdbx_seq_one_letter_code
_entity_poly.pdbx_strand_id
1 'polypeptide(L)'
;MSATVIRVSFDLANSWRSRNYEQLCVLCGVAPTGGPTKFWDDDVFRNRWIAEIAEEIQVHNPTLNERERCNIISEAISEAEDAVNSATIVKFRWPGFIACMAVGYFGSMDGAAPLLLDAKGEKTRFPNGAEVQIRRVCENLNGDFRQMAKDHNTTGQVDCYTVYETTHCSSKEDQNPNFFLSEVCYHYLQAWLKLHALPPQNPDVPHTPNLSFQGELYEIVNSRREMRDGEGLLPCIQYGVLSDSCEPRGIQEVFPPGHRGYDILGRAIARGLRGDDLVPEVFKAFNCYMFVRPDIWPACNDDGKSQADMAPLFKAYELSACSRPCALEKLSIEVLFLVSSQLPISSYLALSATSKFLRKLLTETNFIDRILKDMMLCGSLRWIMPVDAMPGEVEAAVKAAGTWLKSAGKATGSSKDVSVFRRHDFSAVPFIRACFESDSMMNRKRIWGQVGQFARLWRDFRTKGWEINRF
;
A
#
# COMPACT_ATOMS: atom_id res chain seq x y z
N MET A 1 27.78 -42.30 -45.32
CA MET A 1 28.00 -40.83 -45.27
C MET A 1 26.98 -40.27 -44.30
N SER A 2 27.43 -39.98 -43.07
CA SER A 2 26.60 -39.44 -41.99
C SER A 2 26.63 -37.91 -42.08
N ALA A 3 25.47 -37.27 -42.19
CA ALA A 3 25.35 -35.82 -42.19
C ALA A 3 25.15 -35.31 -40.76
N THR A 4 26.18 -34.65 -40.24
CA THR A 4 26.20 -33.97 -38.95
C THR A 4 25.25 -32.77 -38.98
N VAL A 5 24.13 -32.85 -38.25
CA VAL A 5 23.27 -31.68 -37.98
C VAL A 5 23.85 -30.96 -36.76
N ILE A 6 24.50 -29.82 -37.01
CA ILE A 6 24.94 -28.90 -35.96
C ILE A 6 23.69 -28.22 -35.40
N ARG A 7 23.23 -28.66 -34.22
CA ARG A 7 22.31 -27.88 -33.39
C ARG A 7 23.09 -26.73 -32.75
N VAL A 8 22.92 -25.53 -33.29
CA VAL A 8 23.28 -24.30 -32.57
C VAL A 8 22.20 -24.08 -31.51
N SER A 9 22.51 -24.48 -30.27
CA SER A 9 21.76 -24.09 -29.08
C SER A 9 21.87 -22.57 -28.93
N PHE A 10 20.76 -21.85 -28.99
CA PHE A 10 20.69 -20.45 -28.57
C PHE A 10 20.77 -20.39 -27.04
N ASP A 11 21.97 -20.50 -26.48
CA ASP A 11 22.27 -20.32 -25.05
C ASP A 11 22.21 -18.85 -24.58
N LEU A 12 21.56 -17.97 -25.35
CA LEU A 12 21.31 -16.57 -24.96
C LEU A 12 20.12 -16.42 -24.01
N ALA A 13 19.23 -17.41 -23.87
CA ALA A 13 18.10 -17.30 -22.94
C ALA A 13 18.48 -17.50 -21.45
N ASN A 14 19.63 -18.13 -21.17
CA ASN A 14 20.06 -18.44 -19.81
C ASN A 14 21.04 -17.40 -19.22
N SER A 15 21.72 -16.59 -20.03
CA SER A 15 22.62 -15.54 -19.51
C SER A 15 21.91 -14.25 -19.10
N TRP A 16 20.68 -14.01 -19.57
CA TRP A 16 19.86 -12.85 -19.19
C TRP A 16 18.95 -13.11 -17.99
N ARG A 17 18.63 -14.38 -17.70
CA ARG A 17 17.83 -14.77 -16.52
C ARG A 17 18.55 -14.56 -15.19
N SER A 18 19.85 -14.30 -15.18
CA SER A 18 20.63 -14.12 -13.96
C SER A 18 20.85 -12.66 -13.52
N ARG A 19 20.36 -11.64 -14.25
CA ARG A 19 20.79 -10.24 -14.00
C ARG A 19 19.73 -9.24 -13.57
N ASN A 20 18.45 -9.48 -13.81
CA ASN A 20 17.42 -8.49 -13.49
C ASN A 20 16.37 -9.13 -12.61
N TYR A 21 16.51 -8.99 -11.29
CA TYR A 21 15.45 -9.29 -10.33
C TYR A 21 15.37 -8.10 -9.39
N GLU A 22 14.17 -7.74 -8.94
CA GLU A 22 13.99 -6.65 -8.00
C GLU A 22 13.77 -7.19 -6.60
N GLN A 23 14.56 -6.69 -5.64
CA GLN A 23 14.25 -6.88 -4.23
C GLN A 23 13.06 -5.98 -3.89
N LEU A 24 12.02 -6.56 -3.32
CA LEU A 24 10.77 -5.87 -3.02
C LEU A 24 10.65 -5.51 -1.53
N CYS A 25 9.93 -4.43 -1.24
CA CYS A 25 9.62 -4.03 0.13
C CYS A 25 8.85 -5.16 0.84
N VAL A 26 9.38 -5.64 1.96
CA VAL A 26 8.82 -6.79 2.69
C VAL A 26 7.38 -6.54 3.17
N LEU A 27 6.99 -5.28 3.44
CA LEU A 27 5.63 -4.97 3.90
C LEU A 27 4.63 -4.86 2.75
N CYS A 28 4.96 -4.09 1.70
CA CYS A 28 3.99 -3.76 0.66
C CYS A 28 4.16 -4.56 -0.62
N GLY A 29 5.28 -5.23 -0.82
CA GLY A 29 5.60 -6.00 -2.02
C GLY A 29 5.90 -5.14 -3.24
N VAL A 30 6.41 -3.93 -3.03
CA VAL A 30 6.67 -2.97 -4.11
C VAL A 30 8.14 -2.65 -4.19
N ALA A 31 8.66 -2.55 -5.40
CA ALA A 31 10.03 -2.14 -5.66
C ALA A 31 10.28 -0.72 -5.10
N PRO A 32 11.51 -0.39 -4.68
CA PRO A 32 11.86 0.97 -4.23
C PRO A 32 11.58 2.06 -5.26
N THR A 33 11.54 1.70 -6.54
CA THR A 33 11.19 2.57 -7.68
C THR A 33 9.70 2.88 -7.78
N GLY A 34 8.83 2.19 -7.02
CA GLY A 34 7.40 2.50 -6.92
C GLY A 34 6.47 1.75 -7.89
N GLY A 35 7.01 0.88 -8.76
CA GLY A 35 6.26 0.07 -9.72
C GLY A 35 6.88 0.10 -11.12
N PRO A 36 6.11 -0.28 -12.16
CA PRO A 36 6.61 -0.31 -13.53
C PRO A 36 6.95 1.08 -14.05
N THR A 37 8.17 1.22 -14.53
CA THR A 37 8.74 2.45 -15.07
C THR A 37 8.70 2.49 -16.60
N LYS A 38 8.46 1.34 -17.25
CA LYS A 38 8.47 1.23 -18.71
C LYS A 38 7.51 0.16 -19.20
N PHE A 39 6.92 0.39 -20.37
CA PHE A 39 6.12 -0.62 -21.03
C PHE A 39 7.00 -1.68 -21.65
N TRP A 40 7.95 -1.34 -22.54
CA TRP A 40 8.94 -2.28 -23.08
C TRP A 40 10.13 -1.50 -23.65
N ASP A 41 11.32 -2.12 -23.69
CA ASP A 41 12.50 -1.50 -24.32
C ASP A 41 12.43 -1.47 -25.88
N ASP A 42 11.36 -2.03 -26.49
CA ASP A 42 11.18 -2.13 -27.94
C ASP A 42 9.96 -1.31 -28.42
N ASP A 43 10.23 -0.22 -29.14
CA ASP A 43 9.23 0.67 -29.73
C ASP A 43 8.27 -0.06 -30.69
N VAL A 44 8.72 -1.12 -31.36
CA VAL A 44 7.85 -1.91 -32.26
C VAL A 44 6.80 -2.64 -31.45
N PHE A 45 7.21 -3.23 -30.32
CA PHE A 45 6.30 -3.92 -29.41
C PHE A 45 5.31 -2.95 -28.76
N ARG A 46 5.82 -1.81 -28.28
CA ARG A 46 5.02 -0.73 -27.70
C ARG A 46 3.93 -0.23 -28.65
N ASN A 47 4.30 0.12 -29.89
CA ASN A 47 3.35 0.65 -30.87
C ASN A 47 2.29 -0.37 -31.28
N ARG A 48 2.68 -1.64 -31.44
CA ARG A 48 1.74 -2.73 -31.70
C ARG A 48 0.69 -2.85 -30.60
N TRP A 49 1.13 -2.78 -29.35
CA TRP A 49 0.24 -2.85 -28.19
C TRP A 49 -0.72 -1.67 -28.10
N ILE A 50 -0.24 -0.45 -28.35
CA ILE A 50 -1.10 0.74 -28.42
C ILE A 50 -2.22 0.54 -29.45
N ALA A 51 -1.91 -0.03 -30.61
CA ALA A 51 -2.91 -0.35 -31.63
C ALA A 51 -3.90 -1.42 -31.17
N GLU A 52 -3.43 -2.50 -30.54
CA GLU A 52 -4.30 -3.55 -29.98
C GLU A 52 -5.27 -2.99 -28.92
N ILE A 53 -4.78 -2.13 -28.02
CA ILE A 53 -5.62 -1.44 -27.01
C ILE A 53 -6.61 -0.51 -27.71
N ALA A 54 -6.16 0.28 -28.69
CA ALA A 54 -6.99 1.22 -29.44
C ALA A 54 -8.14 0.52 -30.18
N GLU A 55 -7.90 -0.68 -30.71
CA GLU A 55 -8.92 -1.53 -31.31
C GLU A 55 -9.93 -2.00 -30.26
N GLU A 56 -9.47 -2.53 -29.11
CA GLU A 56 -10.34 -3.08 -28.08
C GLU A 56 -11.25 -2.00 -27.45
N ILE A 57 -10.72 -0.80 -27.20
CA ILE A 57 -11.51 0.28 -26.58
C ILE A 57 -12.45 1.01 -27.55
N GLN A 58 -12.45 0.66 -28.85
CA GLN A 58 -13.29 1.27 -29.87
C GLN A 58 -14.78 1.19 -29.49
N VAL A 59 -15.20 0.09 -28.84
CA VAL A 59 -16.58 -0.13 -28.38
C VAL A 59 -17.07 0.99 -27.45
N HIS A 60 -16.18 1.57 -26.65
CA HIS A 60 -16.50 2.65 -25.72
C HIS A 60 -16.37 4.04 -26.35
N ASN A 61 -15.59 4.16 -27.43
CA ASN A 61 -15.24 5.43 -28.04
C ASN A 61 -15.43 5.39 -29.58
N PRO A 62 -16.65 5.11 -30.08
CA PRO A 62 -16.90 4.92 -31.51
C PRO A 62 -16.75 6.20 -32.33
N THR A 63 -16.78 7.37 -31.68
CA THR A 63 -16.65 8.68 -32.32
C THR A 63 -15.20 9.09 -32.57
N LEU A 64 -14.25 8.52 -31.82
CA LEU A 64 -12.83 8.75 -32.06
C LEU A 64 -12.38 7.90 -33.25
N ASN A 65 -11.51 8.43 -34.10
CA ASN A 65 -10.83 7.59 -35.08
C ASN A 65 -9.68 6.80 -34.43
N GLU A 66 -9.16 5.80 -35.12
CA GLU A 66 -8.08 4.94 -34.61
C GLU A 66 -6.84 5.75 -34.21
N ARG A 67 -6.44 6.71 -35.05
CA ARG A 67 -5.27 7.56 -34.79
C ARG A 67 -5.44 8.39 -33.51
N GLU A 68 -6.63 8.94 -33.28
CA GLU A 68 -6.94 9.68 -32.05
C GLU A 68 -6.85 8.78 -30.83
N ARG A 69 -7.39 7.56 -30.89
CA ARG A 69 -7.29 6.59 -29.78
C ARG A 69 -5.83 6.22 -29.50
N CYS A 70 -5.06 5.89 -30.54
CA CYS A 70 -3.64 5.57 -30.41
C CYS A 70 -2.86 6.74 -29.80
N ASN A 71 -3.11 7.98 -30.22
CA ASN A 71 -2.46 9.16 -29.66
C ASN A 71 -2.77 9.33 -28.17
N ILE A 72 -4.05 9.21 -27.76
CA ILE A 72 -4.47 9.34 -26.36
C ILE A 72 -3.80 8.27 -25.49
N ILE A 73 -3.77 7.01 -25.96
CA ILE A 73 -3.14 5.91 -25.24
C ILE A 73 -1.62 6.11 -25.17
N SER A 74 -0.99 6.50 -26.29
CA SER A 74 0.46 6.75 -26.34
C SER A 74 0.88 7.86 -25.39
N GLU A 75 0.11 8.95 -25.34
CA GLU A 75 0.32 10.06 -24.41
C GLU A 75 0.20 9.58 -22.96
N ALA A 76 -0.89 8.88 -22.62
CA ALA A 76 -1.08 8.34 -21.27
C ALA A 76 0.01 7.35 -20.85
N ILE A 77 0.50 6.53 -21.77
CA ILE A 77 1.62 5.61 -21.54
C ILE A 77 2.91 6.39 -21.29
N SER A 78 3.23 7.38 -22.13
CA SER A 78 4.40 8.22 -21.93
C SER A 78 4.35 8.96 -20.60
N GLU A 79 3.20 9.53 -20.24
CA GLU A 79 2.99 10.18 -18.94
C GLU A 79 3.13 9.18 -17.78
N ALA A 80 2.70 7.92 -17.95
CA ALA A 80 2.89 6.88 -16.94
C ALA A 80 4.37 6.52 -16.77
N GLU A 81 5.13 6.40 -17.87
CA GLU A 81 6.58 6.15 -17.82
C GLU A 81 7.33 7.35 -17.21
N ASP A 82 6.96 8.57 -17.59
CA ASP A 82 7.54 9.80 -17.05
C ASP A 82 7.16 10.03 -15.58
N ALA A 83 5.96 9.61 -15.15
CA ALA A 83 5.52 9.70 -13.76
C ALA A 83 6.42 8.91 -12.80
N VAL A 84 6.99 7.80 -13.29
CA VAL A 84 7.86 6.94 -12.49
C VAL A 84 9.35 7.27 -12.70
N ASN A 85 9.77 7.60 -13.93
CA ASN A 85 11.17 7.90 -14.26
C ASN A 85 11.61 9.32 -13.93
N SER A 86 10.71 10.30 -14.09
CA SER A 86 11.09 11.70 -14.05
C SER A 86 10.92 12.31 -12.67
N ALA A 87 11.93 13.06 -12.24
CA ALA A 87 11.88 13.95 -11.08
C ALA A 87 10.79 15.05 -11.20
N THR A 88 10.06 15.12 -12.32
CA THR A 88 9.27 16.25 -12.79
C THR A 88 7.76 16.11 -12.61
N ILE A 89 7.18 14.91 -12.51
CA ILE A 89 5.74 14.80 -12.16
C ILE A 89 5.57 14.81 -10.63
N VAL A 90 5.47 16.03 -10.10
CA VAL A 90 5.35 16.36 -8.67
C VAL A 90 4.20 15.61 -7.95
N LYS A 91 3.17 15.15 -8.67
CA LYS A 91 2.06 14.37 -8.10
C LYS A 91 2.50 13.00 -7.56
N PHE A 92 3.53 12.38 -8.13
CA PHE A 92 3.91 10.99 -7.84
C PHE A 92 5.28 10.85 -7.16
N ARG A 93 6.16 11.85 -7.24
CA ARG A 93 7.40 11.87 -6.47
C ARG A 93 7.12 12.21 -5.01
N TRP A 94 7.18 11.21 -4.14
CA TRP A 94 7.10 11.41 -2.70
C TRP A 94 8.46 11.22 -2.06
N PRO A 95 8.89 12.12 -1.15
CA PRO A 95 10.10 11.91 -0.36
C PRO A 95 10.14 10.55 0.36
N GLY A 96 8.98 10.00 0.73
CA GLY A 96 8.86 8.67 1.33
C GLY A 96 9.14 7.46 0.42
N PHE A 97 9.45 7.68 -0.86
CA PHE A 97 10.04 6.67 -1.77
C PHE A 97 11.50 6.90 -2.08
N ILE A 98 11.98 8.14 -1.91
CA ILE A 98 13.39 8.44 -2.12
C ILE A 98 14.22 7.62 -1.12
N ALA A 99 13.69 7.44 0.08
CA ALA A 99 14.30 6.63 1.12
C ALA A 99 13.54 5.33 1.41
N CYS A 100 14.31 4.31 1.70
CA CYS A 100 13.89 3.05 2.30
C CYS A 100 14.51 2.94 3.69
N MET A 101 13.93 2.08 4.52
CA MET A 101 14.43 1.73 5.85
C MET A 101 14.99 0.32 5.77
N ALA A 102 16.31 0.21 5.68
CA ALA A 102 17.04 -1.03 5.77
C ALA A 102 17.09 -1.49 7.23
N VAL A 103 16.79 -2.76 7.47
CA VAL A 103 16.69 -3.39 8.77
C VAL A 103 17.63 -4.60 8.81
N GLY A 104 18.55 -4.61 9.78
CA GLY A 104 19.42 -5.75 9.99
C GLY A 104 20.78 -5.38 10.56
N TYR A 105 21.81 -6.08 10.13
CA TYR A 105 23.20 -5.88 10.54
C TYR A 105 24.03 -5.50 9.32
N PHE A 106 24.81 -4.43 9.45
CA PHE A 106 25.51 -3.88 8.30
C PHE A 106 27.01 -3.80 8.60
N GLY A 107 27.76 -4.72 7.99
CA GLY A 107 29.21 -4.75 8.06
C GLY A 107 29.84 -3.49 7.47
N SER A 108 31.00 -3.10 7.99
CA SER A 108 31.70 -1.87 7.59
C SER A 108 32.33 -1.94 6.20
N MET A 109 32.52 -3.13 5.62
CA MET A 109 33.20 -3.28 4.32
C MET A 109 32.25 -3.41 3.13
N ASP A 110 31.18 -4.18 3.27
CA ASP A 110 30.27 -4.54 2.16
C ASP A 110 28.79 -4.26 2.48
N GLY A 111 28.47 -3.82 3.70
CA GLY A 111 27.10 -3.63 4.13
C GLY A 111 26.32 -4.94 4.37
N ALA A 112 26.97 -6.09 4.25
CA ALA A 112 26.35 -7.39 4.48
C ALA A 112 26.28 -7.70 5.98
N ALA A 113 25.35 -8.58 6.36
CA ALA A 113 25.26 -9.04 7.74
C ALA A 113 26.52 -9.85 8.12
N PRO A 114 27.20 -9.52 9.24
CA PRO A 114 28.37 -10.28 9.67
C PRO A 114 27.92 -11.67 10.12
N LEU A 115 28.64 -12.70 9.68
CA LEU A 115 28.46 -14.05 10.17
C LEU A 115 29.18 -14.20 11.52
N LEU A 116 28.47 -14.71 12.52
CA LEU A 116 29.06 -15.09 13.80
C LEU A 116 29.95 -16.31 13.61
N LEU A 117 31.13 -16.25 14.20
CA LEU A 117 32.06 -17.36 14.26
C LEU A 117 31.76 -18.21 15.51
N ASP A 118 31.79 -19.53 15.38
CA ASP A 118 31.71 -20.41 16.54
C ASP A 118 33.03 -20.45 17.32
N ALA A 119 33.07 -21.26 18.38
CA ALA A 119 34.26 -21.45 19.21
C ALA A 119 35.48 -22.00 18.45
N LYS A 120 35.29 -22.53 17.24
CA LYS A 120 36.35 -23.03 16.35
C LYS A 120 36.74 -22.00 15.28
N GLY A 121 36.09 -20.85 15.24
CA GLY A 121 36.31 -19.83 14.21
C GLY A 121 35.57 -20.12 12.90
N GLU A 122 34.63 -21.06 12.88
CA GLU A 122 33.83 -21.40 11.70
C GLU A 122 32.60 -20.48 11.63
N LYS A 123 32.28 -19.98 10.44
CA LYS A 123 31.07 -19.19 10.19
C LYS A 123 29.84 -20.06 10.46
N THR A 124 29.04 -19.69 11.44
CA THR A 124 27.90 -20.52 11.85
C THR A 124 26.55 -19.87 11.66
N ARG A 125 26.36 -18.60 12.07
CA ARG A 125 25.00 -18.02 12.22
C ARG A 125 24.97 -16.52 12.01
N PHE A 126 23.86 -16.00 11.51
CA PHE A 126 23.57 -14.56 11.59
C PHE A 126 23.23 -14.13 13.02
N PRO A 127 23.44 -12.84 13.36
CA PRO A 127 23.04 -12.30 14.66
C PRO A 127 21.52 -12.32 14.86
N ASN A 128 21.09 -12.30 16.12
CA ASN A 128 19.68 -12.31 16.52
C ASN A 128 19.08 -10.89 16.53
N GLY A 129 17.85 -10.72 17.01
CA GLY A 129 17.13 -9.44 17.02
C GLY A 129 17.63 -8.38 18.01
N ALA A 130 18.63 -8.66 18.87
CA ALA A 130 18.93 -7.79 20.01
C ALA A 130 19.58 -6.45 19.63
N GLU A 131 20.44 -6.45 18.61
CA GLU A 131 21.25 -5.28 18.20
C GLU A 131 20.98 -4.90 16.75
N VAL A 132 19.75 -5.15 16.28
CA VAL A 132 19.32 -4.82 14.92
C VAL A 132 19.41 -3.31 14.71
N GLN A 133 20.08 -2.94 13.62
CA GLN A 133 20.26 -1.56 13.17
C GLN A 133 19.19 -1.19 12.16
N ILE A 134 18.88 0.10 12.12
CA ILE A 134 18.04 0.72 11.09
C ILE A 134 18.90 1.73 10.35
N ARG A 135 18.94 1.63 9.03
CA ARG A 135 19.56 2.64 8.17
C ARG A 135 18.52 3.20 7.22
N ARG A 136 18.45 4.52 7.15
CA ARG A 136 17.67 5.22 6.13
C ARG A 136 18.54 5.29 4.87
N VAL A 137 18.11 4.65 3.79
CA VAL A 137 18.93 4.37 2.60
C VAL A 137 18.23 4.75 1.31
N CYS A 138 18.98 4.99 0.23
CA CYS A 138 18.48 5.32 -1.10
C CYS A 138 19.43 4.78 -2.19
N GLU A 139 19.10 5.04 -3.46
CA GLU A 139 19.84 4.50 -4.64
C GLU A 139 19.89 2.96 -4.63
N ASN A 140 18.72 2.35 -4.75
CA ASN A 140 18.56 0.90 -4.78
C ASN A 140 19.03 0.29 -6.12
N LEU A 141 19.82 -0.77 -6.02
CA LEU A 141 20.14 -1.68 -7.10
C LEU A 141 19.86 -3.11 -6.62
N ASN A 142 18.64 -3.60 -6.85
CA ASN A 142 18.24 -4.98 -6.55
C ASN A 142 18.44 -5.40 -5.08
N GLY A 143 18.22 -4.48 -4.14
CA GLY A 143 18.43 -4.70 -2.70
C GLY A 143 19.74 -4.15 -2.18
N ASP A 144 20.63 -3.66 -3.05
CA ASP A 144 21.85 -2.96 -2.68
C ASP A 144 21.65 -1.46 -2.68
N PHE A 145 21.79 -0.85 -1.52
CA PHE A 145 21.71 0.60 -1.37
C PHE A 145 23.11 1.17 -1.23
N ARG A 146 23.44 2.16 -2.05
CA ARG A 146 24.78 2.78 -2.08
C ARG A 146 24.90 4.05 -1.24
N GLN A 147 23.76 4.62 -0.84
CA GLN A 147 23.72 5.91 -0.17
C GLN A 147 22.82 5.87 1.06
N MET A 148 23.27 6.51 2.13
CA MET A 148 22.41 6.81 3.28
C MET A 148 21.67 8.13 3.09
N ALA A 149 20.38 8.14 3.36
CA ALA A 149 19.57 9.35 3.40
C ALA A 149 19.60 9.95 4.81
N LYS A 150 19.69 11.28 4.90
CA LYS A 150 19.63 12.01 6.17
C LYS A 150 18.73 13.23 6.03
N ASP A 151 18.11 13.62 7.14
CA ASP A 151 17.16 14.73 7.15
C ASP A 151 17.89 16.07 7.05
N HIS A 152 17.38 16.98 6.22
CA HIS A 152 17.80 18.37 6.25
C HIS A 152 17.01 19.09 7.35
N ASN A 153 17.72 19.71 8.30
CA ASN A 153 17.17 20.28 9.54
C ASN A 153 16.14 21.42 9.39
N THR A 154 15.67 21.78 8.19
CA THR A 154 14.93 23.04 8.02
C THR A 154 13.79 23.07 6.99
N THR A 155 13.63 22.12 6.07
CA THR A 155 12.63 22.27 4.99
C THR A 155 11.80 21.03 4.67
N GLY A 156 11.98 19.90 5.38
CA GLY A 156 11.27 18.66 5.05
C GLY A 156 11.61 18.08 3.66
N GLN A 157 12.61 18.67 3.00
CA GLN A 157 13.18 18.17 1.76
C GLN A 157 14.28 17.17 2.12
N VAL A 158 14.17 15.96 1.57
CA VAL A 158 15.16 14.91 1.74
C VAL A 158 16.23 15.11 0.68
N ASP A 159 17.38 15.64 1.07
CA ASP A 159 18.57 15.63 0.23
C ASP A 159 19.40 14.41 0.58
N CYS A 160 19.56 13.50 -0.38
CA CYS A 160 20.51 12.40 -0.28
C CYS A 160 21.91 13.00 -0.43
N TYR A 161 22.64 13.17 0.68
CA TYR A 161 24.06 13.47 0.61
C TYR A 161 24.89 12.20 0.76
N THR A 162 25.96 12.16 -0.02
CA THR A 162 26.77 10.99 -0.34
C THR A 162 27.68 10.57 0.81
N VAL A 163 27.09 9.98 1.86
CA VAL A 163 27.84 8.98 2.63
C VAL A 163 27.68 7.67 1.87
N TYR A 164 28.70 7.34 1.08
CA TYR A 164 28.79 6.07 0.36
C TYR A 164 29.07 4.94 1.33
N GLU A 165 28.01 4.46 1.98
CA GLU A 165 28.03 3.25 2.79
C GLU A 165 27.10 2.24 2.13
N THR A 166 27.68 1.17 1.59
CA THR A 166 26.93 0.06 1.03
C THR A 166 26.05 -0.56 2.12
N THR A 167 24.80 -0.84 1.78
CA THR A 167 23.82 -1.51 2.63
C THR A 167 23.17 -2.61 1.80
N HIS A 168 23.50 -3.87 2.11
CA HIS A 168 23.08 -5.03 1.35
C HIS A 168 21.83 -5.65 1.97
N CYS A 169 20.72 -5.68 1.24
CA CYS A 169 19.41 -6.18 1.67
C CYS A 169 18.80 -7.22 0.70
N SER A 170 19.54 -7.67 -0.32
CA SER A 170 19.08 -8.69 -1.26
C SER A 170 18.89 -10.03 -0.54
N SER A 171 17.80 -10.76 -0.78
CA SER A 171 17.58 -12.11 -0.23
C SER A 171 18.22 -13.23 -1.03
N LYS A 172 18.72 -12.97 -2.25
CA LYS A 172 19.28 -14.00 -3.14
C LYS A 172 20.73 -14.35 -2.86
N GLU A 173 21.51 -13.40 -2.38
CA GLU A 173 22.92 -13.60 -2.09
C GLU A 173 23.03 -14.09 -0.63
N ASP A 174 23.50 -15.34 -0.46
CA ASP A 174 23.94 -15.90 0.82
C ASP A 174 22.94 -15.90 1.99
N GLN A 175 21.64 -16.05 1.72
CA GLN A 175 20.58 -15.99 2.74
C GLN A 175 20.68 -14.75 3.63
N ASN A 176 21.09 -13.61 3.07
CA ASN A 176 21.28 -12.37 3.80
C ASN A 176 20.01 -12.00 4.60
N PRO A 177 20.12 -11.85 5.94
CA PRO A 177 18.97 -11.61 6.81
C PRO A 177 18.54 -10.14 6.79
N ASN A 178 19.33 -9.26 6.19
CA ASN A 178 18.94 -7.87 6.01
C ASN A 178 17.79 -7.79 5.01
N PHE A 179 16.91 -6.84 5.24
CA PHE A 179 15.81 -6.51 4.34
C PHE A 179 15.53 -5.03 4.41
N PHE A 180 14.61 -4.56 3.59
CA PHE A 180 14.16 -3.18 3.66
C PHE A 180 12.64 -3.07 3.61
N LEU A 181 12.15 -1.94 4.08
CA LEU A 181 10.81 -1.45 3.84
C LEU A 181 10.90 -0.09 3.15
N SER A 182 9.91 0.29 2.35
CA SER A 182 9.69 1.72 2.07
C SER A 182 9.60 2.46 3.40
N GLU A 183 10.20 3.65 3.50
CA GLU A 183 10.22 4.44 4.74
C GLU A 183 8.82 4.62 5.34
N VAL A 184 7.87 4.86 4.47
CA VAL A 184 6.49 5.11 4.84
C VAL A 184 5.83 3.84 5.38
N CYS A 185 6.08 2.73 4.70
CA CYS A 185 5.63 1.42 5.15
C CYS A 185 6.14 1.13 6.56
N TYR A 186 7.41 1.46 6.84
CA TYR A 186 8.01 1.31 8.16
C TYR A 186 7.29 2.16 9.21
N HIS A 187 7.07 3.46 8.94
CA HIS A 187 6.40 4.36 9.88
C HIS A 187 4.93 3.98 10.14
N TYR A 188 4.17 3.62 9.10
CA TYR A 188 2.81 3.11 9.29
C TYR A 188 2.77 1.80 10.05
N LEU A 189 3.70 0.88 9.77
CA LEU A 189 3.82 -0.35 10.53
C LEU A 189 4.02 -0.03 12.01
N GLN A 190 4.94 0.85 12.35
CA GLN A 190 5.19 1.25 13.73
C GLN A 190 3.98 1.93 14.40
N ALA A 191 3.32 2.87 13.71
CA ALA A 191 2.17 3.61 14.26
C ALA A 191 0.91 2.75 14.43
N TRP A 192 0.65 1.84 13.49
CA TRP A 192 -0.58 1.04 13.48
C TRP A 192 -0.44 -0.28 14.22
N LEU A 193 0.76 -0.86 14.27
CA LEU A 193 1.06 -2.00 15.12
C LEU A 193 1.06 -1.52 16.58
N LYS A 194 -0.10 -1.61 17.24
CA LYS A 194 -0.25 -1.32 18.67
C LYS A 194 0.51 -2.35 19.51
N LEU A 195 1.83 -2.22 19.64
CA LEU A 195 2.69 -3.19 20.33
C LEU A 195 2.24 -3.49 21.77
N HIS A 196 1.68 -2.50 22.46
CA HIS A 196 1.14 -2.63 23.82
C HIS A 196 -0.17 -3.44 23.88
N ALA A 197 -0.89 -3.57 22.77
CA ALA A 197 -2.12 -4.35 22.65
C ALA A 197 -1.86 -5.80 22.18
N LEU A 198 -0.62 -6.12 21.80
CA LEU A 198 -0.21 -7.49 21.52
C LEU A 198 0.02 -8.24 22.84
N PRO A 199 -0.12 -9.58 22.85
CA PRO A 199 0.25 -10.37 24.02
C PRO A 199 1.68 -10.07 24.48
N PRO A 200 1.97 -10.17 25.79
CA PRO A 200 3.34 -10.17 26.26
C PRO A 200 4.10 -11.35 25.64
N GLN A 201 5.41 -11.21 25.51
CA GLN A 201 6.27 -12.30 25.05
C GLN A 201 6.18 -13.47 26.03
N ASN A 202 5.94 -14.67 25.51
CA ASN A 202 5.81 -15.88 26.31
C ASN A 202 7.17 -16.22 26.97
N PRO A 203 7.28 -16.23 28.31
CA PRO A 203 8.54 -16.48 29.00
C PRO A 203 9.05 -17.91 28.82
N ASP A 204 8.16 -18.86 28.49
CA ASP A 204 8.51 -20.26 28.30
C ASP A 204 9.11 -20.53 26.91
N VAL A 205 9.05 -19.57 26.00
CA VAL A 205 9.68 -19.70 24.68
C VAL A 205 11.10 -19.15 24.75
N PRO A 206 12.14 -19.97 24.47
CA PRO A 206 13.53 -19.52 24.47
C PRO A 206 13.80 -18.53 23.34
N HIS A 207 13.56 -17.26 23.63
CA HIS A 207 13.92 -16.11 22.80
C HIS A 207 14.78 -15.14 23.59
N THR A 208 15.57 -14.37 22.86
CA THR A 208 16.43 -13.29 23.36
C THR A 208 15.61 -12.26 24.18
N PRO A 209 16.24 -11.51 25.10
CA PRO A 209 15.57 -10.59 26.04
C PRO A 209 14.77 -9.51 25.28
N ASN A 210 13.80 -8.87 25.97
CA ASN A 210 12.95 -7.76 25.52
C ASN A 210 13.46 -7.10 24.22
N LEU A 211 13.01 -7.62 23.08
CA LEU A 211 13.47 -7.15 21.78
C LEU A 211 12.85 -5.77 21.50
N SER A 212 13.60 -4.95 20.78
CA SER A 212 13.07 -3.72 20.21
C SER A 212 12.05 -4.02 19.10
N PHE A 213 11.30 -3.01 18.67
CA PHE A 213 10.38 -3.15 17.53
C PHE A 213 11.08 -3.70 16.29
N GLN A 214 12.25 -3.13 15.94
CA GLN A 214 13.05 -3.61 14.82
C GLN A 214 13.63 -5.01 15.06
N GLY A 215 13.96 -5.35 16.30
CA GLY A 215 14.42 -6.67 16.68
C GLY A 215 13.35 -7.74 16.45
N GLU A 216 12.13 -7.50 16.93
CA GLU A 216 11.01 -8.41 16.67
C GLU A 216 10.67 -8.50 15.18
N LEU A 217 10.68 -7.36 14.45
CA LEU A 217 10.45 -7.35 13.00
C LEU A 217 11.50 -8.21 12.28
N TYR A 218 12.78 -8.07 12.64
CA TYR A 218 13.87 -8.83 12.05
C TYR A 218 13.73 -10.33 12.28
N GLU A 219 13.38 -10.75 13.51
CA GLU A 219 13.18 -12.18 13.82
C GLU A 219 11.94 -12.76 13.12
N ILE A 220 10.87 -11.97 12.98
CA ILE A 220 9.65 -12.36 12.26
C ILE A 220 9.96 -12.58 10.78
N VAL A 221 10.65 -11.62 10.14
CA VAL A 221 10.96 -11.67 8.71
C VAL A 221 11.96 -12.80 8.38
N ASN A 222 12.88 -13.13 9.29
CA ASN A 222 13.89 -14.17 9.07
C ASN A 222 13.53 -15.52 9.75
N SER A 223 12.25 -15.74 10.04
CA SER A 223 11.79 -16.99 10.65
C SER A 223 11.84 -18.17 9.67
N ARG A 224 12.13 -19.38 10.17
CA ARG A 224 12.11 -20.63 9.37
C ARG A 224 10.72 -21.01 8.89
N ARG A 225 9.69 -20.60 9.63
CA ARG A 225 8.31 -20.94 9.31
C ARG A 225 7.87 -20.27 8.00
N GLU A 226 8.37 -19.06 7.76
CA GLU A 226 7.94 -18.18 6.67
C GLU A 226 9.17 -17.55 6.01
N MET A 227 10.04 -18.38 5.44
CA MET A 227 11.27 -17.92 4.80
C MET A 227 10.95 -17.01 3.61
N ARG A 228 11.67 -15.89 3.52
CA ARG A 228 11.56 -14.99 2.37
C ARG A 228 11.89 -15.72 1.08
N ASP A 229 11.14 -15.41 0.02
CA ASP A 229 11.45 -15.87 -1.32
C ASP A 229 12.62 -15.09 -1.96
N GLY A 230 12.93 -15.40 -3.21
CA GLY A 230 13.98 -14.74 -3.98
C GLY A 230 13.70 -13.28 -4.35
N GLU A 231 12.49 -12.77 -4.08
CA GLU A 231 12.11 -11.36 -4.25
C GLU A 231 12.11 -10.62 -2.91
N GLY A 232 12.26 -11.36 -1.80
CA GLY A 232 12.23 -10.84 -0.45
C GLY A 232 10.88 -10.87 0.25
N LEU A 233 9.87 -11.46 -0.38
CA LEU A 233 8.52 -11.46 0.15
C LEU A 233 8.29 -12.62 1.11
N LEU A 234 7.38 -12.42 2.06
CA LEU A 234 6.95 -13.47 2.98
C LEU A 234 5.78 -14.26 2.37
N PRO A 235 5.90 -15.58 2.13
CA PRO A 235 4.85 -16.36 1.47
C PRO A 235 3.48 -16.35 2.19
N CYS A 236 3.47 -16.18 3.52
CA CYS A 236 2.23 -16.05 4.29
C CYS A 236 1.51 -14.70 4.17
N ILE A 237 2.14 -13.68 3.58
CA ILE A 237 1.55 -12.36 3.41
C ILE A 237 0.89 -12.28 2.04
N GLN A 238 -0.37 -11.85 2.02
CA GLN A 238 -1.10 -11.63 0.78
C GLN A 238 -0.73 -10.25 0.21
N TYR A 239 0.18 -10.19 -0.76
CA TYR A 239 0.55 -8.95 -1.46
C TYR A 239 -0.47 -8.51 -2.53
N GLY A 240 -1.54 -9.30 -2.72
CA GLY A 240 -2.56 -9.04 -3.73
C GLY A 240 -2.03 -9.38 -5.12
N VAL A 241 -2.44 -8.61 -6.14
CA VAL A 241 -2.08 -8.90 -7.54
C VAL A 241 -0.61 -8.62 -7.88
N LEU A 242 0.16 -8.12 -6.90
CA LEU A 242 1.58 -7.84 -7.07
C LEU A 242 2.40 -9.10 -7.35
N SER A 243 2.05 -10.23 -6.74
CA SER A 243 2.72 -11.51 -7.00
C SER A 243 2.59 -11.91 -8.46
N ASP A 244 1.40 -11.70 -9.03
CA ASP A 244 1.08 -12.12 -10.40
C ASP A 244 1.74 -11.18 -11.42
N SER A 245 1.97 -9.91 -11.07
CA SER A 245 2.66 -8.94 -11.94
C SER A 245 4.17 -9.15 -12.05
N CYS A 246 4.78 -9.88 -11.10
CA CYS A 246 6.22 -10.14 -11.11
C CYS A 246 6.57 -11.37 -11.98
N GLU A 247 5.66 -12.33 -12.14
CA GLU A 247 5.91 -13.53 -12.93
C GLU A 247 5.83 -13.26 -14.45
N PRO A 248 6.74 -13.82 -15.28
CA PRO A 248 7.79 -14.80 -14.98
C PRO A 248 9.20 -14.19 -14.75
N ARG A 249 9.35 -12.87 -14.64
CA ARG A 249 10.68 -12.21 -14.64
C ARG A 249 11.19 -11.79 -13.26
N GLY A 250 10.34 -11.70 -12.25
CA GLY A 250 10.67 -11.17 -10.92
C GLY A 250 11.06 -9.68 -10.96
N ILE A 251 10.48 -8.93 -11.89
CA ILE A 251 10.77 -7.50 -12.13
C ILE A 251 9.45 -6.75 -12.19
N GLN A 252 9.27 -5.74 -11.34
CA GLN A 252 8.15 -4.80 -11.39
C GLN A 252 8.42 -3.60 -12.30
N GLU A 253 9.65 -3.37 -12.77
CA GLU A 253 10.02 -2.31 -13.72
C GLU A 253 9.16 -2.28 -15.01
N VAL A 254 8.59 -3.41 -15.41
CA VAL A 254 7.91 -3.56 -16.71
C VAL A 254 6.42 -3.85 -16.52
N PHE A 255 5.56 -3.16 -17.28
CA PHE A 255 4.12 -3.51 -17.32
C PHE A 255 3.95 -4.96 -17.81
N PRO A 256 3.13 -5.81 -17.17
CA PRO A 256 3.03 -7.23 -17.51
C PRO A 256 2.36 -7.45 -18.88
N PRO A 257 2.84 -8.41 -19.68
CA PRO A 257 2.28 -8.68 -20.98
C PRO A 257 0.93 -9.42 -20.87
N GLY A 258 -0.12 -8.93 -21.53
CA GLY A 258 -1.32 -9.74 -21.82
C GLY A 258 -2.52 -9.60 -20.89
N HIS A 259 -2.54 -8.62 -19.98
CA HIS A 259 -3.77 -8.28 -19.25
C HIS A 259 -4.71 -7.42 -20.11
N ARG A 260 -5.99 -7.85 -20.22
CA ARG A 260 -7.03 -7.19 -21.04
C ARG A 260 -8.03 -6.40 -20.20
N GLY A 261 -7.53 -5.60 -19.27
CA GLY A 261 -8.37 -4.68 -18.48
C GLY A 261 -8.77 -3.41 -19.24
N TYR A 262 -8.67 -3.40 -20.58
CA TYR A 262 -8.74 -2.18 -21.40
C TYR A 262 -10.13 -1.54 -21.43
N ASP A 263 -11.19 -2.28 -21.09
CA ASP A 263 -12.54 -1.74 -20.85
C ASP A 263 -12.54 -0.61 -19.79
N ILE A 264 -11.69 -0.69 -18.77
CA ILE A 264 -11.50 0.39 -17.78
C ILE A 264 -10.98 1.65 -18.48
N LEU A 265 -9.93 1.50 -19.28
CA LEU A 265 -9.29 2.59 -20.03
C LEU A 265 -10.26 3.19 -21.06
N GLY A 266 -11.01 2.36 -21.78
CA GLY A 266 -12.02 2.78 -22.73
C GLY A 266 -13.12 3.63 -22.07
N ARG A 267 -13.63 3.20 -20.91
CA ARG A 267 -14.59 4.00 -20.13
C ARG A 267 -14.00 5.29 -19.58
N ALA A 268 -12.73 5.28 -19.16
CA ALA A 268 -12.04 6.49 -18.70
C ALA A 268 -11.92 7.54 -19.82
N ILE A 269 -11.51 7.11 -21.02
CA ILE A 269 -11.42 7.97 -22.20
C ILE A 269 -12.80 8.49 -22.61
N ALA A 270 -13.85 7.66 -22.53
CA ALA A 270 -15.22 8.06 -22.84
C ALA A 270 -15.76 9.11 -21.85
N ARG A 271 -15.27 9.11 -20.60
CA ARG A 271 -15.55 10.14 -19.58
C ARG A 271 -14.76 11.44 -19.80
N GLY A 272 -13.86 11.48 -20.79
CA GLY A 272 -13.07 12.66 -21.13
C GLY A 272 -11.69 12.74 -20.46
N LEU A 273 -11.25 11.70 -19.74
CA LEU A 273 -9.90 11.68 -19.14
C LEU A 273 -8.83 11.60 -20.23
N ARG A 274 -7.73 12.36 -20.10
CA ARG A 274 -6.61 12.46 -21.06
C ARG A 274 -5.28 12.67 -20.31
N GLY A 275 -4.14 12.48 -20.98
CA GLY A 275 -2.82 12.78 -20.40
C GLY A 275 -2.57 12.12 -19.04
N ASP A 276 -2.09 12.91 -18.07
CA ASP A 276 -1.77 12.47 -16.71
C ASP A 276 -2.99 11.93 -15.94
N ASP A 277 -4.20 12.43 -16.21
CA ASP A 277 -5.44 11.97 -15.59
C ASP A 277 -5.83 10.53 -16.00
N LEU A 278 -5.23 9.98 -17.07
CA LEU A 278 -5.42 8.58 -17.46
C LEU A 278 -4.45 7.62 -16.78
N VAL A 279 -3.34 8.10 -16.19
CA VAL A 279 -2.31 7.25 -15.60
C VAL A 279 -2.87 6.26 -14.57
N PRO A 280 -3.74 6.64 -13.61
CA PRO A 280 -4.31 5.68 -12.67
C PRO A 280 -5.11 4.56 -13.35
N GLU A 281 -5.81 4.89 -14.44
CA GLU A 281 -6.63 3.94 -15.19
C GLU A 281 -5.77 3.02 -16.07
N VAL A 282 -4.62 3.50 -16.56
CA VAL A 282 -3.60 2.67 -17.19
C VAL A 282 -3.10 1.62 -16.21
N PHE A 283 -2.63 2.03 -15.03
CA PHE A 283 -2.18 1.08 -14.00
C PHE A 283 -3.26 0.05 -13.65
N LYS A 284 -4.52 0.47 -13.48
CA LYS A 284 -5.66 -0.45 -13.26
C LYS A 284 -5.88 -1.41 -14.43
N ALA A 285 -5.80 -0.93 -15.67
CA ALA A 285 -6.01 -1.75 -16.87
C ALA A 285 -4.95 -2.85 -17.02
N PHE A 286 -3.70 -2.55 -16.64
CA PHE A 286 -2.60 -3.51 -16.62
C PHE A 286 -2.52 -4.32 -15.33
N ASN A 287 -3.48 -4.12 -14.41
CA ASN A 287 -3.46 -4.72 -13.07
C ASN A 287 -2.15 -4.44 -12.32
N CYS A 288 -1.50 -3.36 -12.71
CA CYS A 288 -0.28 -2.86 -12.12
C CYS A 288 -0.64 -2.04 -10.90
N TYR A 289 0.25 -2.09 -9.95
CA TYR A 289 0.09 -1.30 -8.78
C TYR A 289 0.90 -0.01 -8.90
N MET A 290 0.20 1.10 -8.70
CA MET A 290 0.81 2.40 -8.51
C MET A 290 0.92 2.62 -7.00
N PHE A 291 2.13 2.68 -6.46
CA PHE A 291 2.28 3.12 -5.07
C PHE A 291 2.08 4.64 -5.05
N VAL A 292 0.86 5.05 -4.68
CA VAL A 292 0.51 6.47 -4.57
C VAL A 292 0.85 6.95 -3.17
N ARG A 293 1.17 8.24 -3.02
CA ARG A 293 1.22 8.89 -1.71
C ARG A 293 -0.03 8.57 -0.86
N PRO A 294 0.09 7.91 0.31
CA PRO A 294 -1.00 7.59 1.23
C PRO A 294 -1.32 8.73 2.22
N ASP A 295 -0.67 9.89 2.05
CA ASP A 295 -0.81 11.10 2.86
C ASP A 295 -1.48 12.25 2.08
N ILE A 296 -2.25 11.94 1.05
CA ILE A 296 -3.08 12.93 0.35
C ILE A 296 -4.53 12.69 0.76
N TRP A 297 -5.05 13.57 1.62
CA TRP A 297 -6.44 13.51 2.07
C TRP A 297 -7.38 14.20 1.07
N PRO A 298 -8.57 13.64 0.83
CA PRO A 298 -9.56 14.30 -0.02
C PRO A 298 -10.00 15.61 0.62
N ALA A 299 -9.96 16.69 -0.15
CA ALA A 299 -10.53 17.98 0.22
C ALA A 299 -11.92 18.14 -0.41
N CYS A 300 -12.78 18.92 0.24
CA CYS A 300 -14.05 19.33 -0.34
C CYS A 300 -13.78 20.47 -1.34
N ASN A 301 -14.26 20.35 -2.58
CA ASN A 301 -14.10 21.41 -3.59
C ASN A 301 -15.05 22.58 -3.27
N ASP A 302 -14.54 23.81 -3.36
CA ASP A 302 -15.28 25.05 -3.03
C ASP A 302 -16.43 25.36 -4.01
N ASP A 303 -16.57 24.62 -5.12
CA ASP A 303 -17.54 24.87 -6.20
C ASP A 303 -19.01 24.64 -5.82
N GLY A 304 -19.33 24.43 -4.53
CA GLY A 304 -20.70 24.28 -4.03
C GLY A 304 -21.45 23.06 -4.61
N LYS A 305 -20.75 22.22 -5.36
CA LYS A 305 -21.23 20.99 -5.98
C LYS A 305 -20.43 19.82 -5.41
N SER A 306 -20.46 19.65 -4.09
CA SER A 306 -20.33 18.30 -3.58
C SER A 306 -21.49 17.52 -4.18
N GLN A 307 -21.22 16.69 -5.19
CA GLN A 307 -22.19 15.80 -5.81
C GLN A 307 -22.86 14.86 -4.79
N ALA A 308 -22.38 14.85 -3.54
CA ALA A 308 -22.93 14.16 -2.40
C ALA A 308 -24.08 14.90 -1.67
N ASP A 309 -24.41 16.15 -2.01
CA ASP A 309 -25.40 16.94 -1.25
C ASP A 309 -26.88 16.67 -1.60
N MET A 310 -27.26 15.82 -2.56
CA MET A 310 -28.70 15.74 -2.96
C MET A 310 -29.30 14.35 -3.22
N ALA A 311 -28.53 13.27 -3.16
CA ALA A 311 -29.10 11.93 -3.27
C ALA A 311 -29.09 11.23 -1.90
N PRO A 312 -30.24 10.76 -1.38
CA PRO A 312 -30.24 9.96 -0.16
C PRO A 312 -29.36 8.72 -0.41
N LEU A 313 -28.35 8.51 0.46
CA LEU A 313 -27.38 7.41 0.35
C LEU A 313 -28.08 6.04 0.25
N PHE A 314 -29.27 5.96 0.83
CA PHE A 314 -30.15 4.81 0.77
C PHE A 314 -31.58 5.22 0.43
N LYS A 315 -32.25 4.41 -0.38
CA LYS A 315 -33.69 4.54 -0.61
C LYS A 315 -34.43 4.36 0.72
N ALA A 316 -35.28 5.32 1.06
CA ALA A 316 -36.15 5.21 2.23
C ALA A 316 -37.15 4.06 2.03
N TYR A 317 -37.34 3.26 3.08
CA TYR A 317 -38.33 2.19 3.11
C TYR A 317 -39.41 2.51 4.13
N GLU A 318 -40.67 2.41 3.71
CA GLU A 318 -41.79 2.42 4.64
C GLU A 318 -41.90 1.08 5.36
N LEU A 319 -42.04 1.13 6.68
CA LEU A 319 -42.28 -0.06 7.49
C LEU A 319 -43.74 -0.48 7.33
N SER A 320 -43.95 -1.63 6.71
CA SER A 320 -45.25 -2.31 6.77
C SER A 320 -45.41 -2.96 8.15
N ALA A 321 -46.60 -2.85 8.74
CA ALA A 321 -46.92 -3.35 10.08
C ALA A 321 -46.83 -4.89 10.26
N CYS A 322 -46.48 -5.65 9.22
CA CYS A 322 -46.56 -7.11 9.20
C CYS A 322 -45.22 -7.87 9.31
N SER A 323 -44.12 -7.24 9.73
CA SER A 323 -42.87 -7.99 9.99
C SER A 323 -42.81 -8.51 11.43
N ARG A 324 -42.59 -9.83 11.60
CA ARG A 324 -42.25 -10.41 12.91
C ARG A 324 -40.94 -9.80 13.41
N PRO A 325 -40.88 -9.30 14.66
CA PRO A 325 -39.69 -8.64 15.14
C PRO A 325 -38.54 -9.63 15.32
N CYS A 326 -37.36 -9.31 14.77
CA CYS A 326 -36.17 -10.11 15.00
C CYS A 326 -35.57 -9.82 16.39
N ALA A 327 -34.73 -10.71 16.93
CA ALA A 327 -34.16 -10.55 18.28
C ALA A 327 -33.38 -9.23 18.45
N LEU A 328 -32.78 -8.72 17.37
CA LEU A 328 -32.05 -7.45 17.35
C LEU A 328 -32.98 -6.23 17.49
N GLU A 329 -34.25 -6.33 17.11
CA GLU A 329 -35.24 -5.24 17.25
C GLU A 329 -35.66 -5.03 18.70
N LYS A 330 -35.33 -6.00 19.58
CA LYS A 330 -35.56 -5.90 21.03
C LYS A 330 -34.39 -5.24 21.77
N LEU A 331 -33.25 -5.04 21.11
CA LEU A 331 -32.10 -4.37 21.71
C LEU A 331 -32.38 -2.86 21.80
N SER A 332 -31.82 -2.22 22.83
CA SER A 332 -31.84 -0.76 22.88
C SER A 332 -30.98 -0.20 21.73
N ILE A 333 -31.29 1.03 21.32
CA ILE A 333 -30.57 1.71 20.23
C ILE A 333 -29.08 1.86 20.58
N GLU A 334 -28.76 2.06 21.85
CA GLU A 334 -27.40 2.18 22.37
C GLU A 334 -26.61 0.88 22.23
N VAL A 335 -27.23 -0.27 22.57
CA VAL A 335 -26.59 -1.58 22.42
C VAL A 335 -26.40 -1.89 20.94
N LEU A 336 -27.41 -1.62 20.11
CA LEU A 336 -27.30 -1.80 18.67
C LEU A 336 -26.20 -0.91 18.08
N PHE A 337 -26.06 0.33 18.56
CA PHE A 337 -24.98 1.24 18.17
C PHE A 337 -23.61 0.65 18.51
N LEU A 338 -23.41 0.20 19.75
CA LEU A 338 -22.15 -0.39 20.20
C LEU A 338 -21.79 -1.64 19.39
N VAL A 339 -22.74 -2.54 19.15
CA VAL A 339 -22.51 -3.73 18.32
C VAL A 339 -22.16 -3.31 16.90
N SER A 340 -22.93 -2.40 16.32
CA SER A 340 -22.75 -1.95 14.93
C SER A 340 -21.42 -1.25 14.70
N SER A 341 -20.89 -0.50 15.67
CA SER A 341 -19.63 0.23 15.50
C SER A 341 -18.38 -0.66 15.53
N GLN A 342 -18.51 -1.88 16.04
CA GLN A 342 -17.44 -2.89 16.01
C GLN A 342 -17.41 -3.71 14.71
N LEU A 343 -18.44 -3.61 13.87
CA LEU A 343 -18.51 -4.37 12.63
C LEU A 343 -17.68 -3.72 11.52
N PRO A 344 -17.05 -4.50 10.62
CA PRO A 344 -16.60 -3.98 9.34
C PRO A 344 -17.77 -3.36 8.56
N ILE A 345 -17.52 -2.33 7.74
CA ILE A 345 -18.56 -1.68 6.90
C ILE A 345 -19.37 -2.72 6.12
N SER A 346 -18.72 -3.71 5.51
CA SER A 346 -19.41 -4.74 4.72
C SER A 346 -20.41 -5.54 5.57
N SER A 347 -20.01 -5.95 6.77
CA SER A 347 -20.87 -6.64 7.72
C SER A 347 -21.97 -5.73 8.27
N TYR A 348 -21.70 -4.44 8.48
CA TYR A 348 -22.71 -3.45 8.87
C TYR A 348 -23.77 -3.25 7.78
N LEU A 349 -23.36 -3.11 6.53
CA LEU A 349 -24.29 -3.00 5.40
C LEU A 349 -25.09 -4.29 5.21
N ALA A 350 -24.46 -5.46 5.37
CA ALA A 350 -25.16 -6.75 5.37
C ALA A 350 -26.17 -6.86 6.52
N LEU A 351 -25.81 -6.41 7.73
CA LEU A 351 -26.71 -6.34 8.88
C LEU A 351 -27.92 -5.44 8.60
N SER A 352 -27.69 -4.28 7.96
CA SER A 352 -28.79 -3.40 7.54
C SER A 352 -29.73 -4.07 6.54
N ALA A 353 -29.27 -5.06 5.78
CA ALA A 353 -30.07 -5.73 4.76
C ALA A 353 -30.93 -6.89 5.30
N THR A 354 -30.78 -7.28 6.58
CA THR A 354 -31.48 -8.47 7.13
C THR A 354 -32.95 -8.22 7.48
N SER A 355 -33.34 -6.98 7.80
CA SER A 355 -34.73 -6.61 8.05
C SER A 355 -35.04 -5.17 7.60
N LYS A 356 -36.30 -4.87 7.30
CA LYS A 356 -36.73 -3.50 6.92
C LYS A 356 -36.52 -2.51 8.07
N PHE A 357 -36.71 -2.95 9.32
CA PHE A 357 -36.47 -2.14 10.51
C PHE A 357 -34.99 -1.77 10.62
N LEU A 358 -34.10 -2.77 10.58
CA LEU A 358 -32.66 -2.55 10.65
C LEU A 358 -32.17 -1.74 9.47
N ARG A 359 -32.71 -1.96 8.25
CA ARG A 359 -32.42 -1.12 7.10
C ARG A 359 -32.75 0.33 7.40
N LYS A 360 -33.97 0.63 7.83
CA LYS A 360 -34.43 2.00 8.10
C LYS A 360 -33.58 2.68 9.18
N LEU A 361 -33.34 2.00 10.31
CA LEU A 361 -32.62 2.56 11.45
C LEU A 361 -31.12 2.72 11.14
N LEU A 362 -30.46 1.68 10.64
CA LEU A 362 -29.03 1.72 10.38
C LEU A 362 -28.68 2.60 9.18
N THR A 363 -29.59 2.81 8.24
CA THR A 363 -29.33 3.73 7.11
C THR A 363 -29.78 5.17 7.38
N GLU A 364 -30.34 5.46 8.55
CA GLU A 364 -30.69 6.82 8.94
C GLU A 364 -29.43 7.70 9.01
N THR A 365 -29.45 8.85 8.34
CA THR A 365 -28.28 9.72 8.14
C THR A 365 -27.51 10.01 9.43
N ASN A 366 -28.22 10.39 10.50
CA ASN A 366 -27.57 10.70 11.79
C ASN A 366 -26.99 9.44 12.47
N PHE A 367 -27.67 8.30 12.33
CA PHE A 367 -27.23 7.04 12.93
C PHE A 367 -25.99 6.51 12.21
N ILE A 368 -26.02 6.42 10.88
CA ILE A 368 -24.88 5.95 10.09
C ILE A 368 -23.69 6.90 10.22
N ASP A 369 -23.91 8.23 10.22
CA ASP A 369 -22.82 9.20 10.39
C ASP A 369 -22.12 9.01 11.74
N ARG A 370 -22.87 8.81 12.81
CA ARG A 370 -22.31 8.54 14.15
C ARG A 370 -21.57 7.20 14.19
N ILE A 371 -22.10 6.16 13.58
CA ILE A 371 -21.44 4.84 13.49
C ILE A 371 -20.13 4.95 12.73
N LEU A 372 -20.15 5.60 11.58
CA LEU A 372 -18.98 5.77 10.73
C LEU A 372 -17.89 6.62 11.41
N LYS A 373 -18.28 7.67 12.14
CA LYS A 373 -17.36 8.42 13.02
C LYS A 373 -16.69 7.50 14.05
N ASP A 374 -17.46 6.66 14.73
CA ASP A 374 -16.91 5.73 15.73
C ASP A 374 -15.97 4.69 15.09
N MET A 375 -16.36 4.14 13.93
CA MET A 375 -15.52 3.24 13.14
C MET A 375 -14.21 3.90 12.68
N MET A 376 -14.23 5.20 12.35
CA MET A 376 -13.02 5.97 12.02
C MET A 376 -12.14 6.17 13.25
N LEU A 377 -12.71 6.59 14.38
CA LEU A 377 -11.92 6.95 15.56
C LEU A 377 -11.30 5.73 16.25
N CYS A 378 -12.06 4.63 16.32
CA CYS A 378 -11.71 3.49 17.17
C CYS A 378 -11.77 2.13 16.45
N GLY A 379 -12.51 2.03 15.33
CA GLY A 379 -12.88 0.75 14.72
C GLY A 379 -12.17 0.42 13.41
N SER A 380 -12.90 -0.25 12.50
CA SER A 380 -12.36 -0.80 11.25
C SER A 380 -11.92 0.23 10.22
N LEU A 381 -12.27 1.50 10.41
CA LEU A 381 -11.90 2.61 9.52
C LEU A 381 -10.81 3.50 10.11
N ARG A 382 -10.13 3.03 11.16
CA ARG A 382 -9.03 3.76 11.79
C ARG A 382 -7.88 4.08 10.85
N TRP A 383 -7.76 3.34 9.74
CA TRP A 383 -6.83 3.67 8.67
C TRP A 383 -7.10 5.05 8.03
N ILE A 384 -8.28 5.65 8.17
CA ILE A 384 -8.57 7.00 7.66
C ILE A 384 -7.99 8.09 8.57
N MET A 385 -7.75 7.78 9.84
CA MET A 385 -7.20 8.74 10.81
C MET A 385 -5.72 8.99 10.53
N PRO A 386 -5.24 10.24 10.63
CA PRO A 386 -3.82 10.54 10.50
C PRO A 386 -3.01 9.91 11.62
N VAL A 387 -1.74 9.64 11.35
CA VAL A 387 -0.74 9.22 12.34
C VAL A 387 0.34 10.29 12.49
N ASP A 388 0.89 10.40 13.69
CA ASP A 388 1.98 11.30 14.04
C ASP A 388 3.36 10.79 13.60
N ALA A 389 3.45 9.54 13.15
CA ALA A 389 4.71 8.93 12.71
C ALA A 389 5.28 9.51 11.42
N MET A 390 4.48 10.24 10.63
CA MET A 390 4.93 10.89 9.40
C MET A 390 4.90 12.43 9.58
N PRO A 391 6.01 13.13 9.26
CA PRO A 391 6.04 14.59 9.34
C PRO A 391 4.97 15.26 8.46
N GLY A 392 4.17 16.17 9.03
CA GLY A 392 3.20 16.99 8.29
C GLY A 392 1.86 16.30 7.97
N GLU A 393 1.71 15.00 8.25
CA GLU A 393 0.51 14.23 7.93
C GLU A 393 -0.71 14.69 8.73
N VAL A 394 -0.54 14.94 10.04
CA VAL A 394 -1.64 15.38 10.91
C VAL A 394 -2.15 16.75 10.46
N GLU A 395 -1.26 17.67 10.13
CA GLU A 395 -1.58 19.00 9.64
C GLU A 395 -2.31 18.94 8.30
N ALA A 396 -1.84 18.11 7.36
CA ALA A 396 -2.47 17.90 6.06
C ALA A 396 -3.88 17.32 6.20
N ALA A 397 -4.06 16.31 7.05
CA ALA A 397 -5.35 15.71 7.33
C ALA A 397 -6.34 16.69 7.98
N VAL A 398 -5.89 17.46 8.98
CA VAL A 398 -6.70 18.48 9.65
C VAL A 398 -7.10 19.59 8.67
N LYS A 399 -6.17 20.03 7.80
CA LYS A 399 -6.44 21.03 6.76
C LYS A 399 -7.50 20.53 5.78
N ALA A 400 -7.36 19.30 5.27
CA ALA A 400 -8.33 18.69 4.36
C ALA A 400 -9.69 18.54 5.04
N ALA A 401 -9.76 17.95 6.24
CA ALA A 401 -10.99 17.79 6.99
C ALA A 401 -11.67 19.14 7.34
N GLY A 402 -10.88 20.20 7.53
CA GLY A 402 -11.38 21.56 7.72
C GLY A 402 -12.17 22.11 6.52
N THR A 403 -11.86 21.68 5.29
CA THR A 403 -12.65 22.07 4.10
C THR A 403 -14.07 21.47 4.13
N TRP A 404 -14.19 20.22 4.58
CA TRP A 404 -15.48 19.54 4.75
C TRP A 404 -16.35 20.14 5.85
N LEU A 405 -15.74 20.74 6.89
CA LEU A 405 -16.49 21.48 7.90
C LEU A 405 -17.06 22.80 7.38
N LYS A 406 -16.28 23.50 6.54
CA LYS A 406 -16.69 24.79 5.97
C LYS A 406 -17.86 24.62 5.02
N SER A 407 -17.84 23.58 4.18
CA SER A 407 -18.94 23.29 3.26
C SER A 407 -20.25 22.92 3.97
N ALA A 408 -20.18 22.33 5.17
CA ALA A 408 -21.36 22.01 5.98
C ALA A 408 -22.08 23.24 6.59
N GLY A 409 -21.58 24.47 6.37
CA GLY A 409 -22.27 25.72 6.73
C GLY A 409 -22.44 25.99 8.23
N LYS A 410 -21.82 25.19 9.10
CA LYS A 410 -21.97 25.23 10.58
C LYS A 410 -20.69 25.60 11.33
N ALA A 411 -19.85 26.43 10.74
CA ALA A 411 -18.63 26.90 11.41
C ALA A 411 -18.93 27.96 12.49
N THR A 412 -19.70 27.62 13.53
CA THR A 412 -19.83 28.43 14.75
C THR A 412 -18.89 27.89 15.81
N GLY A 413 -17.82 28.62 16.10
CA GLY A 413 -16.94 28.38 17.26
C GLY A 413 -15.61 27.69 16.91
N SER A 414 -14.54 28.47 16.93
CA SER A 414 -13.16 28.01 16.96
C SER A 414 -12.84 27.42 18.35
N SER A 415 -13.40 26.26 18.70
CA SER A 415 -12.79 25.46 19.77
C SER A 415 -11.50 24.88 19.21
N LYS A 416 -10.37 25.48 19.58
CA LYS A 416 -9.03 25.03 19.19
C LYS A 416 -8.65 23.67 19.82
N ASP A 417 -9.47 23.16 20.74
CA ASP A 417 -9.13 22.02 21.59
C ASP A 417 -9.68 20.66 21.12
N VAL A 418 -10.64 20.64 20.18
CA VAL A 418 -11.26 19.38 19.74
C VAL A 418 -10.82 19.04 18.33
N SER A 419 -10.23 17.85 18.16
CA SER A 419 -9.90 17.27 16.84
C SER A 419 -11.07 17.42 15.86
N VAL A 420 -10.80 17.91 14.65
CA VAL A 420 -11.81 18.15 13.60
C VAL A 420 -12.73 16.93 13.39
N PHE A 421 -12.15 15.73 13.39
CA PHE A 421 -12.87 14.47 13.20
C PHE A 421 -13.82 14.09 14.34
N ARG A 422 -13.67 14.70 15.52
CA ARG A 422 -14.54 14.46 16.70
C ARG A 422 -15.68 15.45 16.80
N ARG A 423 -15.73 16.48 15.96
CA ARG A 423 -16.78 17.49 16.04
C ARG A 423 -18.11 16.91 15.57
N HIS A 424 -19.19 17.33 16.21
CA HIS A 424 -20.54 16.86 15.89
C HIS A 424 -20.99 17.25 14.47
N ASP A 425 -20.49 18.39 13.97
CA ASP A 425 -20.82 19.00 12.68
C ASP A 425 -19.97 18.47 11.51
N PHE A 426 -18.94 17.65 11.78
CA PHE A 426 -18.19 16.95 10.74
C PHE A 426 -19.06 15.88 10.10
N SER A 427 -19.28 15.88 8.78
CA SER A 427 -20.04 14.79 8.13
C SER A 427 -19.09 13.67 7.68
N ALA A 428 -19.15 12.53 8.37
CA ALA A 428 -18.27 11.40 8.10
C ALA A 428 -18.67 10.64 6.83
N VAL A 429 -19.96 10.55 6.50
CA VAL A 429 -20.44 9.85 5.29
C VAL A 429 -19.77 10.35 4.00
N PRO A 430 -19.87 11.65 3.61
CA PRO A 430 -19.29 12.14 2.38
C PRO A 430 -17.76 12.14 2.41
N PHE A 431 -17.15 12.39 3.58
CA PHE A 431 -15.70 12.34 3.73
C PHE A 431 -15.15 10.93 3.51
N ILE A 432 -15.74 9.92 4.17
CA ILE A 432 -15.34 8.51 3.99
C ILE A 432 -15.54 8.11 2.54
N ARG A 433 -16.65 8.49 1.91
CA ARG A 433 -16.88 8.21 0.49
C ARG A 433 -15.73 8.76 -0.37
N ALA A 434 -15.35 10.02 -0.16
CA ALA A 434 -14.21 10.61 -0.86
C ALA A 434 -12.89 9.88 -0.57
N CYS A 435 -12.69 9.33 0.63
CA CYS A 435 -11.54 8.48 0.93
C CYS A 435 -11.57 7.15 0.16
N PHE A 436 -12.75 6.56 -0.08
CA PHE A 436 -12.86 5.34 -0.89
C PHE A 436 -12.70 5.61 -2.40
N GLU A 437 -12.97 6.84 -2.85
CA GLU A 437 -12.81 7.28 -4.24
C GLU A 437 -11.38 7.79 -4.53
N SER A 438 -10.58 8.06 -3.50
CA SER A 438 -9.20 8.56 -3.61
C SER A 438 -8.18 7.42 -3.72
N ASP A 439 -7.36 7.42 -4.79
CA ASP A 439 -6.29 6.43 -4.97
C ASP A 439 -5.25 6.46 -3.83
N SER A 440 -4.93 7.65 -3.32
CA SER A 440 -4.07 7.86 -2.13
C SER A 440 -4.59 7.10 -0.91
N MET A 441 -5.86 7.35 -0.56
CA MET A 441 -6.48 6.76 0.62
C MET A 441 -6.71 5.25 0.43
N MET A 442 -7.00 4.81 -0.79
CA MET A 442 -7.06 3.39 -1.11
C MET A 442 -5.69 2.70 -0.99
N ASN A 443 -4.60 3.38 -1.33
CA ASN A 443 -3.27 2.88 -1.01
C ASN A 443 -3.07 2.77 0.52
N ARG A 444 -3.37 3.82 1.27
CA ARG A 444 -3.30 3.84 2.74
C ARG A 444 -4.06 2.65 3.36
N LYS A 445 -5.28 2.39 2.88
CA LYS A 445 -6.10 1.23 3.29
C LYS A 445 -5.40 -0.10 3.01
N ARG A 446 -4.71 -0.23 1.88
CA ARG A 446 -3.94 -1.44 1.56
C ARG A 446 -2.80 -1.64 2.54
N ILE A 447 -2.00 -0.61 2.79
CA ILE A 447 -0.90 -0.67 3.77
C ILE A 447 -1.45 -1.06 5.15
N TRP A 448 -2.59 -0.50 5.55
CA TRP A 448 -3.28 -0.89 6.79
C TRP A 448 -3.62 -2.38 6.82
N GLY A 449 -4.14 -2.91 5.70
CA GLY A 449 -4.38 -4.34 5.52
C GLY A 449 -3.10 -5.16 5.72
N GLN A 450 -1.98 -4.74 5.13
CA GLN A 450 -0.67 -5.39 5.29
C GLN A 450 -0.18 -5.37 6.73
N VAL A 451 -0.27 -4.22 7.41
CA VAL A 451 0.05 -4.11 8.83
C VAL A 451 -0.82 -5.04 9.68
N GLY A 452 -2.10 -5.21 9.32
CA GLY A 452 -2.99 -6.18 9.96
C GLY A 452 -2.52 -7.63 9.81
N GLN A 453 -1.90 -8.00 8.68
CA GLN A 453 -1.30 -9.31 8.47
C GLN A 453 -0.04 -9.47 9.35
N PHE A 454 0.84 -8.48 9.36
CA PHE A 454 2.01 -8.46 10.25
C PHE A 454 1.63 -8.52 11.73
N ALA A 455 0.56 -7.84 12.15
CA ALA A 455 0.06 -7.94 13.53
C ALA A 455 -0.33 -9.37 13.93
N ARG A 456 -0.75 -10.21 12.98
CA ARG A 456 -0.95 -11.65 13.22
C ARG A 456 0.37 -12.39 13.37
N LEU A 457 1.36 -12.11 12.52
CA LEU A 457 2.70 -12.68 12.63
C LEU A 457 3.35 -12.33 13.97
N TRP A 458 3.27 -11.07 14.39
CA TRP A 458 3.74 -10.61 15.70
C TRP A 458 3.09 -11.33 16.87
N ARG A 459 1.76 -11.52 16.82
CA ARG A 459 1.03 -12.26 17.84
C ARG A 459 1.51 -13.72 17.90
N ASP A 460 1.64 -14.36 16.75
CA ASP A 460 2.12 -15.74 16.65
C ASP A 460 3.55 -15.87 17.17
N PHE A 461 4.44 -14.95 16.79
CA PHE A 461 5.82 -14.87 17.26
C PHE A 461 5.88 -14.75 18.78
N ARG A 462 5.16 -13.79 19.38
CA ARG A 462 5.21 -13.61 20.84
C ARG A 462 4.60 -14.75 21.65
N THR A 463 3.60 -15.45 21.11
CA THR A 463 2.85 -16.48 21.85
C THR A 463 3.43 -17.88 21.69
N LYS A 464 3.84 -18.24 20.47
CA LYS A 464 4.35 -19.57 20.12
C LYS A 464 5.87 -19.60 20.07
N GLY A 465 6.46 -18.46 19.73
CA GLY A 465 7.85 -18.32 19.37
C GLY A 465 8.25 -19.08 18.12
N TRP A 466 9.23 -18.56 17.39
CA TRP A 466 9.61 -19.06 16.08
C TRP A 466 11.06 -19.48 16.05
N GLU A 467 11.32 -20.64 15.43
CA GLU A 467 12.69 -20.99 15.05
C GLU A 467 13.15 -20.02 13.97
N ILE A 468 14.26 -19.31 14.23
CA ILE A 468 14.86 -18.37 13.30
C ILE A 468 15.83 -19.14 12.40
N ASN A 469 15.82 -18.86 11.09
CA ASN A 469 16.77 -19.55 10.23
C ASN A 469 18.13 -18.90 10.42
N ARG A 470 19.01 -19.60 11.12
CA ARG A 470 20.39 -19.16 11.33
C ARG A 470 21.35 -19.79 10.33
N PHE A 471 20.86 -20.33 9.20
CA PHE A 471 21.61 -21.22 8.30
C PHE A 471 21.24 -21.10 6.84
#